data_AF-A0A9D7ISH8-F1
#
_entry.id   AF-A0A9D7ISH8-F1
#
_cell.length_a   1.000
_cell.length_b   1.000
_cell.length_c   1.000
_cell.angle_alpha   90.00
_cell.angle_beta   90.00
_cell.angle_gamma   90.00
#
_symmetry.space_group_name_H-M   'P 1'
#
loop_
_entity.id
_entity.type
_entity.pdbx_description
1 polymer ?
#
loop_
_entity_poly.entity_id
_entity_poly.type
_entity_poly.pdbx_seq_one_letter_code
_entity_poly.pdbx_strand_id
1 'polypeptide(L)'
;MRASHRRLIIRYTISSLMACALLCLFMAGQAKAQGGYSIPGSPGDASGAAYGLGVSENKLGSVLFFNYYTSDSLSSQVNTRINITNANPLQDVSLHLFFVDSVTCNIADAFTCLTRQQTYSFEISDFDPNVTGYLIVVAVDSSGRPAGFNYLAGDELVVTPTAHRFGLAAMAAARRDGSFSSPINSDGLTSTMFFNGDQYDFLPYTMMLDSFPSQVSGPGDPLADTRLYLYTPLPDLTSSATSFSGSIFFLLFDDQERSFSGSIPLNCYLTSDKQRITSVRTAPNVNTIVPSGRTGWAKFYASGKRNIVGNPQGCVVGLNNVPLMGATATKTGFYTGGHNLRYLTNFNAPGYSITIPAIAPYCGPSVDYPTRGSSICQLGN
;
A
#
# COMPACT_ATOMS: atom_id res chain seq x y z
N MET A 1 26.11 -64.67 33.89
CA MET A 1 26.06 -63.95 32.59
C MET A 1 24.84 -63.01 32.56
N ARG A 2 24.95 -61.74 32.96
CA ARG A 2 23.82 -60.77 32.88
C ARG A 2 24.25 -59.29 32.93
N ALA A 3 25.36 -58.93 32.28
CA ALA A 3 25.88 -57.55 32.28
C ALA A 3 26.02 -56.90 30.88
N SER A 4 25.63 -57.59 29.80
CA SER A 4 25.89 -57.12 28.43
C SER A 4 24.78 -56.24 27.82
N HIS A 5 23.50 -56.52 28.11
CA HIS A 5 22.39 -55.82 27.44
C HIS A 5 22.16 -54.35 27.85
N ARG A 6 22.55 -53.96 29.07
CA ARG A 6 22.32 -52.59 29.56
C ARG A 6 23.24 -51.56 28.90
N ARG A 7 24.44 -51.97 28.47
CA ARG A 7 25.41 -51.08 27.80
C ARG A 7 25.06 -50.82 26.33
N LEU A 8 24.36 -51.74 25.68
CA LEU A 8 23.96 -51.59 24.28
C LEU A 8 22.83 -50.56 24.12
N ILE A 9 21.80 -50.62 24.98
CA ILE A 9 20.64 -49.72 24.92
C ILE A 9 21.04 -48.26 25.20
N ILE A 10 21.96 -48.04 26.15
CA ILE A 10 22.45 -46.69 26.51
C ILE A 10 23.25 -46.06 25.36
N ARG A 11 23.98 -46.86 24.56
CA ARG A 11 24.74 -46.33 23.41
C ARG A 11 23.84 -45.91 22.25
N TYR A 12 22.76 -46.64 21.99
CA TYR A 12 21.81 -46.28 20.93
C TYR A 12 20.95 -45.06 21.30
N THR A 13 20.55 -44.90 22.56
CA THR A 13 19.77 -43.73 22.99
C THR A 13 20.59 -42.45 22.97
N ILE A 14 21.86 -42.48 23.37
CA ILE A 14 22.75 -41.31 23.30
C ILE A 14 23.04 -40.92 21.85
N SER A 15 23.26 -41.88 20.96
CA SER A 15 23.50 -41.60 19.54
C SER A 15 22.26 -41.04 18.82
N SER A 16 21.05 -41.50 19.20
CA SER A 16 19.77 -40.97 18.70
C SER A 16 19.50 -39.54 19.21
N LEU A 17 19.78 -39.26 20.48
CA LEU A 17 19.66 -37.91 21.06
C LEU A 17 20.66 -36.93 20.45
N MET A 18 21.91 -37.34 20.19
CA MET A 18 22.90 -36.50 19.50
C MET A 18 22.51 -36.24 18.04
N ALA A 19 21.99 -37.24 17.32
CA ALA A 19 21.53 -37.07 15.95
C ALA A 19 20.30 -36.14 15.87
N CYS A 20 19.37 -36.23 16.83
CA CYS A 20 18.21 -35.33 16.92
C CYS A 20 18.62 -33.90 17.29
N ALA A 21 19.57 -33.73 18.22
CA ALA A 21 20.14 -32.42 18.56
C ALA A 21 20.90 -31.77 17.38
N LEU A 22 21.66 -32.56 16.61
CA LEU A 22 22.34 -32.07 15.40
C LEU A 22 21.32 -31.68 14.32
N LEU A 23 20.25 -32.45 14.13
CA LEU A 23 19.18 -32.12 13.19
C LEU A 23 18.45 -30.82 13.58
N CYS A 24 18.18 -30.62 14.86
CA CYS A 24 17.60 -29.38 15.38
C CYS A 24 18.54 -28.17 15.24
N LEU A 25 19.86 -28.36 15.40
CA LEU A 25 20.86 -27.32 15.17
C LEU A 25 21.01 -26.97 13.69
N PHE A 26 20.89 -27.93 12.78
CA PHE A 26 20.85 -27.67 11.33
C PHE A 26 19.56 -26.96 10.89
N MET A 27 18.41 -27.32 11.45
CA MET A 27 17.13 -26.63 11.21
C MET A 27 17.14 -25.19 11.77
N ALA A 28 17.76 -24.97 12.94
CA ALA A 28 17.91 -23.63 13.52
C ALA A 28 18.94 -22.75 12.76
N GLY A 29 19.94 -23.37 12.11
CA GLY A 29 20.91 -22.69 11.26
C GLY A 29 20.33 -22.21 9.93
N GLN A 30 19.40 -22.96 9.34
CA GLN A 30 18.71 -22.56 8.10
C GLN A 30 17.76 -21.37 8.34
N ALA A 31 17.15 -21.25 9.52
CA ALA A 31 16.29 -20.11 9.88
C ALA A 31 17.08 -18.80 10.10
N LYS A 32 18.40 -18.86 10.32
CA LYS A 32 19.25 -17.68 10.53
C LYS A 32 20.13 -17.27 9.34
N ALA A 33 20.09 -18.02 8.23
CA ALA A 33 20.89 -17.71 7.05
C ALA A 33 20.25 -16.70 6.07
N GLN A 34 19.06 -16.18 6.39
CA GLN A 34 18.32 -15.24 5.54
C GLN A 34 18.12 -13.85 6.19
N GLY A 35 18.88 -13.55 7.24
CA GLY A 35 18.90 -12.22 7.86
C GLY A 35 20.33 -11.70 7.88
N GLY A 36 20.66 -10.73 7.02
CA GLY A 36 21.98 -10.12 7.16
C GLY A 36 22.50 -9.21 6.06
N TYR A 37 21.70 -8.77 5.07
CA TYR A 37 21.94 -7.53 4.33
C TYR A 37 20.60 -6.99 3.86
N SER A 38 19.97 -6.11 4.64
CA SER A 38 18.77 -5.40 4.22
C SER A 38 19.15 -4.27 3.27
N ILE A 39 19.45 -4.61 2.02
CA ILE A 39 19.36 -3.60 0.95
C ILE A 39 17.87 -3.27 0.81
N PRO A 40 17.46 -2.01 1.00
CA PRO A 40 16.08 -1.60 0.71
C PRO A 40 15.66 -2.07 -0.69
N GLY A 41 14.57 -2.84 -0.76
CA GLY A 41 14.07 -3.45 -2.00
C GLY A 41 14.68 -4.78 -2.42
N SER A 42 15.09 -5.63 -1.48
CA SER A 42 15.21 -7.07 -1.77
C SER A 42 13.80 -7.68 -1.92
N PRO A 43 13.55 -8.60 -2.88
CA PRO A 43 12.22 -9.16 -3.10
C PRO A 43 11.74 -9.96 -1.88
N GLY A 44 10.55 -9.59 -1.38
CA GLY A 44 9.81 -10.37 -0.41
C GLY A 44 10.31 -10.23 1.04
N ASP A 45 9.35 -10.07 1.94
CA ASP A 45 9.51 -10.40 3.34
C ASP A 45 8.76 -11.71 3.59
N ALA A 46 9.47 -12.84 3.59
CA ALA A 46 8.85 -14.15 3.79
C ALA A 46 8.09 -14.23 5.13
N SER A 47 8.56 -13.50 6.15
CA SER A 47 7.87 -13.42 7.44
C SER A 47 6.60 -12.58 7.34
N GLY A 48 6.65 -11.42 6.70
CA GLY A 48 5.48 -10.58 6.43
C GLY A 48 4.42 -11.25 5.54
N ALA A 49 4.85 -12.05 4.55
CA ALA A 49 3.98 -12.85 3.70
C ALA A 49 3.29 -13.99 4.47
N ALA A 50 4.00 -14.62 5.42
CA ALA A 50 3.44 -15.71 6.23
C ALA A 50 2.31 -15.25 7.17
N TYR A 51 2.40 -14.03 7.69
CA TYR A 51 1.40 -13.48 8.63
C TYR A 51 0.34 -12.58 7.98
N GLY A 52 0.46 -12.29 6.67
CA GLY A 52 -0.46 -11.43 5.94
C GLY A 52 -0.63 -10.05 6.59
N LEU A 53 0.48 -9.46 7.07
CA LEU A 53 0.47 -8.22 7.85
C LEU A 53 0.45 -6.94 7.01
N GLY A 54 0.57 -7.05 5.69
CA GLY A 54 0.51 -5.91 4.77
C GLY A 54 -0.87 -5.75 4.14
N VAL A 55 -1.18 -4.56 3.63
CA VAL A 55 -2.37 -4.31 2.80
C VAL A 55 -2.48 -5.29 1.62
N SER A 56 -3.69 -5.50 1.12
CA SER A 56 -3.91 -6.40 -0.03
C SER A 56 -5.18 -6.04 -0.76
N GLU A 57 -5.17 -6.23 -2.08
CA GLU A 57 -6.35 -6.14 -2.96
C GLU A 57 -7.25 -7.38 -2.91
N ASN A 58 -6.78 -8.48 -2.28
CA ASN A 58 -7.55 -9.72 -2.15
C ASN A 58 -7.90 -10.01 -0.68
N LYS A 59 -8.34 -8.98 0.04
CA LYS A 59 -8.91 -9.11 1.38
C LYS A 59 -9.87 -7.98 1.67
N LEU A 60 -10.69 -8.18 2.71
CA LEU A 60 -11.54 -7.14 3.26
C LEU A 60 -10.77 -6.31 4.29
N GLY A 61 -11.13 -5.05 4.42
CA GLY A 61 -10.49 -4.12 5.35
C GLY A 61 -11.45 -3.13 5.97
N SER A 62 -10.92 -2.33 6.88
CA SER A 62 -11.59 -1.16 7.47
C SER A 62 -11.19 0.13 6.76
N VAL A 63 -10.04 0.11 6.07
CA VAL A 63 -9.54 1.22 5.27
C VAL A 63 -9.29 0.70 3.87
N LEU A 64 -9.75 1.42 2.85
CA LEU A 64 -9.52 1.12 1.45
C LEU A 64 -8.68 2.23 0.82
N PHE A 65 -7.68 1.85 0.04
CA PHE A 65 -6.87 2.75 -0.76
C PHE A 65 -7.14 2.49 -2.24
N PHE A 66 -7.69 3.48 -2.91
CA PHE A 66 -7.91 3.53 -4.34
C PHE A 66 -6.74 4.29 -4.96
N ASN A 67 -5.94 3.59 -5.74
CA ASN A 67 -4.59 4.07 -6.07
C ASN A 67 -4.60 5.15 -7.15
N TYR A 68 -5.65 5.20 -7.97
CA TYR A 68 -5.73 6.19 -9.03
C TYR A 68 -7.17 6.46 -9.45
N TYR A 69 -7.55 7.73 -9.37
CA TYR A 69 -8.71 8.24 -10.08
C TYR A 69 -8.36 9.43 -10.96
N THR A 70 -9.22 9.65 -11.94
CA THR A 70 -9.28 10.86 -12.76
C THR A 70 -10.73 11.19 -13.07
N SER A 71 -11.06 12.47 -13.21
CA SER A 71 -12.37 12.95 -13.62
C SER A 71 -12.26 14.13 -14.58
N ASP A 72 -13.29 14.29 -15.42
CA ASP A 72 -13.49 15.43 -16.29
C ASP A 72 -14.98 15.77 -16.26
N SER A 73 -15.31 17.01 -15.90
CA SER A 73 -16.69 17.50 -15.82
C SER A 73 -17.39 17.58 -17.18
N LEU A 74 -16.63 17.59 -18.27
CA LEU A 74 -17.11 17.77 -19.63
C LEU A 74 -17.10 16.46 -20.44
N SER A 75 -16.51 15.38 -19.92
CA SER A 75 -16.34 14.14 -20.68
C SER A 75 -16.39 12.90 -19.80
N SER A 76 -17.40 12.05 -20.02
CA SER A 76 -17.44 10.71 -19.45
C SER A 76 -16.37 9.76 -20.01
N GLN A 77 -15.62 10.19 -21.03
CA GLN A 77 -14.48 9.44 -21.57
C GLN A 77 -13.20 9.66 -20.75
N VAL A 78 -13.22 10.52 -19.75
CA VAL A 78 -12.16 10.68 -18.76
C VAL A 78 -12.82 10.68 -17.38
N ASN A 79 -13.02 9.50 -16.84
CA ASN A 79 -13.67 9.37 -15.53
C ASN A 79 -13.25 8.09 -14.84
N THR A 80 -13.59 8.02 -13.56
CA THR A 80 -13.38 6.86 -12.72
C THR A 80 -14.68 6.54 -12.00
N ARG A 81 -15.13 5.30 -12.18
CA ARG A 81 -16.24 4.74 -11.41
C ARG A 81 -15.69 4.02 -10.20
N ILE A 82 -16.15 4.37 -9.01
CA ILE A 82 -15.80 3.72 -7.76
C ILE A 82 -16.96 2.84 -7.31
N ASN A 83 -16.65 1.64 -6.84
CA ASN A 83 -17.57 0.77 -6.13
C ASN A 83 -16.98 0.47 -4.74
N ILE A 84 -17.83 0.59 -3.71
CA ILE A 84 -17.48 0.21 -2.33
C ILE A 84 -18.56 -0.73 -1.82
N THR A 85 -18.17 -1.87 -1.27
CA THR A 85 -19.08 -2.91 -0.80
C THR A 85 -18.90 -3.14 0.69
N ASN A 86 -20.00 -3.13 1.43
CA ASN A 86 -20.09 -3.64 2.79
C ASN A 86 -20.53 -5.11 2.74
N ALA A 87 -19.61 -6.04 3.00
CA ALA A 87 -19.90 -7.48 3.01
C ALA A 87 -20.46 -7.98 4.36
N ASN A 88 -20.65 -7.11 5.36
CA ASN A 88 -21.17 -7.51 6.66
C ASN A 88 -22.68 -7.82 6.56
N PRO A 89 -23.15 -8.99 7.02
CA PRO A 89 -24.57 -9.36 6.95
C PRO A 89 -25.44 -8.71 8.04
N LEU A 90 -24.84 -8.14 9.08
CA LEU A 90 -25.55 -7.70 10.29
C LEU A 90 -25.42 -6.21 10.57
N GLN A 91 -24.36 -5.59 10.08
CA GLN A 91 -23.97 -4.25 10.51
C GLN A 91 -23.84 -3.28 9.34
N ASP A 92 -24.43 -2.10 9.53
CA ASP A 92 -24.27 -0.96 8.66
C ASP A 92 -22.98 -0.20 9.04
N VAL A 93 -22.47 0.63 8.14
CA VAL A 93 -21.21 1.35 8.35
C VAL A 93 -21.25 2.75 7.75
N SER A 94 -20.69 3.70 8.47
CA SER A 94 -20.39 5.04 7.98
C SER A 94 -18.95 5.07 7.46
N LEU A 95 -18.76 5.64 6.27
CA LEU A 95 -17.47 5.77 5.62
C LEU A 95 -17.11 7.24 5.48
N HIS A 96 -15.85 7.58 5.80
CA HIS A 96 -15.25 8.88 5.51
C HIS A 96 -14.33 8.73 4.30
N LEU A 97 -14.67 9.42 3.21
CA LEU A 97 -13.94 9.41 1.94
C LEU A 97 -13.05 10.64 1.90
N PHE A 98 -11.78 10.46 1.55
CA PHE A 98 -10.79 11.51 1.38
C PHE A 98 -10.21 11.45 -0.03
N PHE A 99 -10.56 12.43 -0.85
CA PHE A 99 -10.08 12.65 -2.21
C PHE A 99 -8.84 13.53 -2.13
N VAL A 100 -7.70 13.04 -2.63
CA VAL A 100 -6.44 13.77 -2.57
C VAL A 100 -5.96 14.12 -3.98
N ASP A 101 -5.90 15.42 -4.26
CA ASP A 101 -5.44 15.96 -5.54
C ASP A 101 -3.93 15.72 -5.75
N SER A 102 -3.59 15.19 -6.92
CA SER A 102 -2.21 14.80 -7.26
C SER A 102 -1.22 15.95 -7.45
N VAL A 103 -1.70 17.18 -7.68
CA VAL A 103 -0.87 18.34 -7.98
C VAL A 103 -0.65 19.19 -6.74
N THR A 104 -1.73 19.50 -6.05
CA THR A 104 -1.79 20.42 -4.91
C THR A 104 -1.72 19.71 -3.57
N CYS A 105 -1.97 18.40 -3.54
CA CYS A 105 -2.11 17.62 -2.29
C CYS A 105 -3.27 18.12 -1.41
N ASN A 106 -4.19 18.89 -1.97
CA ASN A 106 -5.40 19.31 -1.29
C ASN A 106 -6.33 18.12 -1.12
N ILE A 107 -7.16 18.22 -0.08
CA ILE A 107 -8.03 17.14 0.35
C ILE A 107 -9.45 17.66 0.28
N ALA A 108 -10.30 16.94 -0.44
CA ALA A 108 -11.75 17.06 -0.34
C ALA A 108 -12.28 15.81 0.37
N ASP A 109 -13.32 15.95 1.17
CA ASP A 109 -13.89 14.84 1.91
C ASP A 109 -15.41 14.76 1.81
N ALA A 110 -15.93 13.56 2.01
CA ALA A 110 -17.36 13.27 2.05
C ALA A 110 -17.64 12.10 2.99
N PHE A 111 -18.87 12.03 3.50
CA PHE A 111 -19.35 10.82 4.15
C PHE A 111 -20.27 10.04 3.21
N THR A 112 -20.31 8.73 3.39
CA THR A 112 -21.38 7.89 2.82
C THR A 112 -21.73 6.80 3.80
N CYS A 113 -22.95 6.29 3.73
CA CYS A 113 -23.40 5.19 4.57
C CYS A 113 -23.76 3.99 3.71
N LEU A 114 -23.21 2.84 4.07
CA LEU A 114 -23.53 1.57 3.46
C LEU A 114 -24.28 0.72 4.47
N THR A 115 -25.49 0.33 4.10
CA THR A 115 -26.23 -0.70 4.83
C THR A 115 -25.55 -2.06 4.66
N ARG A 116 -25.89 -3.01 5.53
CA ARG A 116 -25.45 -4.41 5.45
C ARG A 116 -25.63 -4.99 4.04
N GLN A 117 -24.61 -5.68 3.52
CA GLN A 117 -24.64 -6.33 2.20
C GLN A 117 -24.96 -5.38 1.03
N GLN A 118 -24.58 -4.11 1.13
CA GLN A 118 -24.81 -3.11 0.09
C GLN A 118 -23.51 -2.76 -0.64
N THR A 119 -23.63 -2.46 -1.94
CA THR A 119 -22.60 -1.77 -2.73
C THR A 119 -23.06 -0.35 -3.05
N TYR A 120 -22.20 0.63 -2.81
CA TYR A 120 -22.35 2.01 -3.23
C TYR A 120 -21.46 2.25 -4.45
N SER A 121 -22.04 2.75 -5.54
CA SER A 121 -21.32 3.05 -6.79
C SER A 121 -21.52 4.51 -7.15
N PHE A 122 -20.45 5.20 -7.54
CA PHE A 122 -20.50 6.58 -8.00
C PHE A 122 -19.37 6.89 -8.99
N GLU A 123 -19.55 7.95 -9.77
CA GLU A 123 -18.51 8.50 -10.63
C GLU A 123 -17.76 9.62 -9.90
N ILE A 124 -16.45 9.69 -10.05
CA ILE A 124 -15.64 10.71 -9.37
C ILE A 124 -16.02 12.12 -9.84
N SER A 125 -16.44 12.29 -11.10
CA SER A 125 -16.94 13.58 -11.62
C SER A 125 -18.05 14.22 -10.79
N ASP A 126 -18.81 13.43 -10.04
CA ASP A 126 -19.94 13.93 -9.24
C ASP A 126 -19.48 14.53 -7.89
N PHE A 127 -18.29 14.16 -7.43
CA PHE A 127 -17.74 14.55 -6.12
C PHE A 127 -16.52 15.46 -6.24
N ASP A 128 -15.60 15.14 -7.13
CA ASP A 128 -14.32 15.83 -7.31
C ASP A 128 -14.02 16.02 -8.81
N PRO A 129 -14.77 16.87 -9.53
CA PRO A 129 -14.65 17.04 -10.98
C PRO A 129 -13.35 17.74 -11.39
N ASN A 130 -12.79 17.30 -12.52
CA ASN A 130 -11.57 17.84 -13.13
C ASN A 130 -10.29 17.60 -12.29
N VAL A 131 -10.30 16.57 -11.46
CA VAL A 131 -9.18 16.22 -10.58
C VAL A 131 -8.64 14.83 -10.93
N THR A 132 -7.33 14.67 -10.75
CA THR A 132 -6.65 13.37 -10.77
C THR A 132 -5.97 13.19 -9.43
N GLY A 133 -6.09 12.01 -8.84
CA GLY A 133 -5.68 11.80 -7.47
C GLY A 133 -5.75 10.35 -7.02
N TYR A 134 -5.83 10.17 -5.72
CA TYR A 134 -6.08 8.89 -5.07
C TYR A 134 -7.12 9.08 -3.95
N LEU A 135 -7.84 8.02 -3.62
CA LEU A 135 -8.93 8.07 -2.64
C LEU A 135 -8.62 7.14 -1.47
N ILE A 136 -8.76 7.66 -0.24
CA ILE A 136 -8.72 6.86 0.99
C ILE A 136 -10.14 6.80 1.55
N VAL A 137 -10.63 5.60 1.83
CA VAL A 137 -11.94 5.39 2.45
C VAL A 137 -11.73 4.74 3.80
N VAL A 138 -12.25 5.35 4.86
CA VAL A 138 -12.09 4.88 6.24
C VAL A 138 -13.45 4.55 6.82
N ALA A 139 -13.62 3.33 7.35
CA ALA A 139 -14.76 3.02 8.21
C ALA A 139 -14.66 3.81 9.51
N VAL A 140 -15.72 4.51 9.88
CA VAL A 140 -15.77 5.33 11.10
C VAL A 140 -16.96 4.95 11.99
N ASP A 141 -16.82 5.23 13.29
CA ASP A 141 -17.91 5.12 14.25
C ASP A 141 -18.81 6.37 14.28
N SER A 142 -19.78 6.41 15.21
CA SER A 142 -20.74 7.50 15.34
C SER A 142 -20.11 8.86 15.64
N SER A 143 -18.86 8.87 16.12
CA SER A 143 -18.09 10.07 16.44
C SER A 143 -17.07 10.41 15.35
N GLY A 144 -17.07 9.70 14.21
CA GLY A 144 -16.10 9.90 13.14
C GLY A 144 -14.72 9.31 13.41
N ARG A 145 -14.57 8.45 14.42
CA ARG A 145 -13.26 7.84 14.74
C ARG A 145 -13.04 6.61 13.85
N PRO A 146 -11.83 6.39 13.32
CA PRO A 146 -11.49 5.19 12.58
C PRO A 146 -11.85 3.92 13.36
N ALA A 147 -12.71 3.09 12.78
CA ALA A 147 -13.29 1.92 13.41
C ALA A 147 -12.77 0.60 12.83
N GLY A 148 -12.82 -0.45 13.63
CA GLY A 148 -12.53 -1.83 13.23
C GLY A 148 -13.71 -2.47 12.51
N PHE A 149 -13.81 -2.23 11.21
CA PHE A 149 -14.84 -2.77 10.33
C PHE A 149 -14.23 -3.49 9.12
N ASN A 150 -13.67 -4.69 9.34
CA ASN A 150 -12.96 -5.48 8.31
C ASN A 150 -13.88 -6.19 7.29
N TYR A 151 -14.89 -5.47 6.79
CA TYR A 151 -15.89 -6.00 5.87
C TYR A 151 -16.02 -5.16 4.59
N LEU A 152 -15.13 -4.18 4.39
CA LEU A 152 -15.13 -3.37 3.17
C LEU A 152 -14.30 -4.02 2.07
N ALA A 153 -14.88 -4.03 0.87
CA ALA A 153 -14.18 -4.24 -0.38
C ALA A 153 -14.44 -3.04 -1.30
N GLY A 154 -13.63 -2.88 -2.34
CA GLY A 154 -13.92 -1.92 -3.38
C GLY A 154 -13.13 -2.19 -4.66
N ASP A 155 -13.57 -1.56 -5.73
CA ASP A 155 -12.91 -1.56 -7.03
C ASP A 155 -13.15 -0.23 -7.75
N GLU A 156 -12.25 0.10 -8.66
CA GLU A 156 -12.33 1.27 -9.52
C GLU A 156 -12.20 0.86 -10.98
N LEU A 157 -12.99 1.50 -11.84
CA LEU A 157 -12.92 1.37 -13.30
C LEU A 157 -12.54 2.73 -13.88
N VAL A 158 -11.38 2.78 -14.51
CA VAL A 158 -10.72 4.03 -14.92
C VAL A 158 -10.67 4.13 -16.44
N VAL A 159 -11.05 5.31 -16.95
CA VAL A 159 -10.74 5.75 -18.30
C VAL A 159 -9.90 7.02 -18.22
N THR A 160 -8.68 6.95 -18.73
CA THR A 160 -7.70 8.06 -18.64
C THR A 160 -7.76 8.97 -19.88
N PRO A 161 -7.28 10.23 -19.78
CA PRO A 161 -7.15 11.12 -20.95
C PRO A 161 -6.17 10.61 -22.01
N THR A 162 -5.40 9.57 -21.69
CA THR A 162 -4.42 8.95 -22.60
C THR A 162 -4.91 7.65 -23.20
N ALA A 163 -6.23 7.43 -23.12
CA ALA A 163 -6.95 6.28 -23.64
C ALA A 163 -6.52 4.93 -23.04
N HIS A 164 -5.88 4.93 -21.87
CA HIS A 164 -5.76 3.73 -21.05
C HIS A 164 -7.11 3.45 -20.39
N ARG A 165 -7.52 2.18 -20.40
CA ARG A 165 -8.72 1.67 -19.73
C ARG A 165 -8.34 0.46 -18.89
N PHE A 166 -8.65 0.50 -17.60
CA PHE A 166 -8.28 -0.55 -16.67
C PHE A 166 -9.16 -0.53 -15.43
N GLY A 167 -9.18 -1.64 -14.70
CA GLY A 167 -9.81 -1.74 -13.39
C GLY A 167 -8.77 -2.05 -12.32
N LEU A 168 -8.92 -1.48 -11.13
CA LEU A 168 -8.07 -1.75 -9.97
C LEU A 168 -8.96 -2.17 -8.81
N ALA A 169 -8.59 -3.22 -8.09
CA ALA A 169 -9.21 -3.50 -6.80
C ALA A 169 -8.66 -2.53 -5.76
N ALA A 170 -9.47 -2.11 -4.79
CA ALA A 170 -8.99 -1.27 -3.71
C ALA A 170 -8.01 -2.05 -2.82
N MET A 171 -6.89 -1.43 -2.46
CA MET A 171 -5.94 -2.01 -1.52
C MET A 171 -6.53 -1.88 -0.10
N ALA A 172 -6.88 -2.99 0.53
CA ALA A 172 -7.52 -3.00 1.83
C ALA A 172 -6.49 -3.12 2.97
N ALA A 173 -6.63 -2.27 3.99
CA ALA A 173 -6.02 -2.41 5.31
C ALA A 173 -7.09 -2.83 6.33
N ALA A 174 -6.85 -3.97 6.97
CA ALA A 174 -7.63 -4.46 8.08
C ALA A 174 -7.12 -3.87 9.40
N ARG A 175 -8.05 -3.64 10.33
CA ARG A 175 -7.75 -3.41 11.73
C ARG A 175 -7.44 -4.75 12.41
N ARG A 176 -6.37 -4.83 13.19
CA ARG A 176 -5.76 -6.06 13.70
C ARG A 176 -5.97 -6.29 15.19
N ASP A 177 -6.25 -5.23 15.95
CA ASP A 177 -6.42 -5.26 17.40
C ASP A 177 -7.87 -5.52 17.85
N GLY A 178 -8.79 -5.77 16.90
CA GLY A 178 -10.20 -6.17 17.14
C GLY A 178 -11.22 -5.10 16.71
N SER A 179 -12.43 -5.22 17.24
CA SER A 179 -13.53 -4.27 17.02
C SER A 179 -13.41 -3.08 17.97
N PHE A 180 -12.45 -2.21 17.69
CA PHE A 180 -12.21 -0.97 18.44
C PHE A 180 -12.24 0.24 17.50
N SER A 181 -12.45 1.42 18.07
CA SER A 181 -12.15 2.69 17.41
C SER A 181 -10.79 3.23 17.85
N SER A 182 -10.14 4.00 16.99
CA SER A 182 -8.98 4.80 17.40
C SER A 182 -9.45 5.86 18.42
N PRO A 183 -8.68 6.14 19.48
CA PRO A 183 -9.02 7.18 20.44
C PRO A 183 -8.94 8.57 19.78
N ILE A 184 -9.63 9.53 20.38
CA ILE A 184 -9.44 10.95 20.07
C ILE A 184 -8.06 11.37 20.56
N ASN A 185 -7.36 12.15 19.74
CA ASN A 185 -6.06 12.72 20.05
C ASN A 185 -6.19 13.83 21.11
N SER A 186 -5.08 14.26 21.70
CA SER A 186 -5.06 15.30 22.73
C SER A 186 -5.58 16.67 22.27
N ASP A 187 -5.72 16.88 20.96
CA ASP A 187 -6.35 18.08 20.38
C ASP A 187 -7.88 18.09 20.51
N GLY A 188 -8.51 16.96 20.84
CA GLY A 188 -9.95 16.82 20.97
C GLY A 188 -10.72 16.79 19.64
N LEU A 189 -10.03 16.85 18.50
CA LEU A 189 -10.64 17.05 17.18
C LEU A 189 -10.25 15.97 16.16
N THR A 190 -9.14 15.27 16.37
CA THR A 190 -8.61 14.32 15.40
C THR A 190 -8.47 12.93 15.99
N SER A 191 -8.34 11.94 15.12
CA SER A 191 -8.03 10.56 15.50
C SER A 191 -7.04 9.95 14.52
N THR A 192 -6.12 9.13 15.03
CA THR A 192 -5.00 8.59 14.25
C THR A 192 -5.12 7.07 14.09
N MET A 193 -4.89 6.61 12.86
CA MET A 193 -4.70 5.20 12.51
C MET A 193 -3.21 4.90 12.45
N PHE A 194 -2.78 3.81 13.10
CA PHE A 194 -1.39 3.35 13.12
C PHE A 194 -1.25 2.07 12.27
N PHE A 195 -0.61 2.20 11.11
CA PHE A 195 -0.27 1.12 10.18
C PHE A 195 1.07 0.50 10.59
N ASN A 196 1.03 -0.27 11.68
CA ASN A 196 2.21 -0.84 12.35
C ASN A 196 2.12 -2.36 12.53
N GLY A 197 1.16 -3.03 11.88
CA GLY A 197 0.92 -4.47 12.02
C GLY A 197 0.20 -4.87 13.31
N ASP A 198 0.15 -3.98 14.31
CA ASP A 198 -0.54 -4.19 15.58
C ASP A 198 -1.96 -3.62 15.59
N GLN A 199 -2.14 -2.35 15.16
CA GLN A 199 -3.46 -1.72 15.09
C GLN A 199 -4.07 -1.87 13.70
N TYR A 200 -3.39 -1.43 12.66
CA TYR A 200 -3.73 -1.68 11.26
C TYR A 200 -2.58 -2.41 10.58
N ASP A 201 -2.89 -3.06 9.45
CA ASP A 201 -1.87 -3.62 8.58
C ASP A 201 -0.76 -2.61 8.22
N PHE A 202 0.42 -3.10 7.90
CA PHE A 202 1.48 -2.26 7.35
C PHE A 202 1.11 -1.74 5.95
N LEU A 203 1.50 -0.50 5.70
CA LEU A 203 1.52 0.04 4.34
C LEU A 203 2.72 -0.48 3.54
N PRO A 204 2.64 -0.50 2.21
CA PRO A 204 3.75 -0.93 1.36
C PRO A 204 4.94 0.03 1.40
N TYR A 205 6.15 -0.49 1.24
CA TYR A 205 7.37 0.32 1.17
C TYR A 205 8.08 0.21 -0.19
N THR A 206 8.56 -0.99 -0.54
CA THR A 206 9.17 -1.22 -1.86
C THR A 206 8.11 -1.80 -2.78
N MET A 207 7.99 -1.25 -3.97
CA MET A 207 7.09 -1.68 -5.02
C MET A 207 7.85 -2.36 -6.15
N MET A 208 7.14 -3.19 -6.91
CA MET A 208 7.61 -3.89 -8.10
C MET A 208 6.67 -3.63 -9.28
N LEU A 209 7.28 -3.28 -10.41
CA LEU A 209 6.68 -3.34 -11.73
C LEU A 209 7.16 -4.63 -12.37
N ASP A 210 6.27 -5.62 -12.47
CA ASP A 210 6.62 -6.99 -12.85
C ASP A 210 7.13 -7.13 -14.28
N SER A 211 6.57 -6.33 -15.19
CA SER A 211 6.98 -6.29 -16.59
C SER A 211 6.51 -4.99 -17.22
N PHE A 212 7.32 -4.43 -18.11
CA PHE A 212 6.90 -3.42 -19.06
C PHE A 212 7.55 -3.68 -20.43
N PRO A 213 6.79 -3.54 -21.52
CA PRO A 213 7.32 -3.67 -22.87
C PRO A 213 8.22 -2.49 -23.26
N SER A 214 8.97 -2.65 -24.34
CA SER A 214 9.67 -1.57 -25.02
C SER A 214 8.77 -0.34 -25.25
N GLN A 215 9.29 0.83 -24.89
CA GLN A 215 8.64 2.13 -25.10
C GLN A 215 9.06 2.78 -26.42
N VAL A 216 9.80 2.05 -27.24
CA VAL A 216 10.16 2.39 -28.62
C VAL A 216 9.54 1.38 -29.58
N SER A 217 9.08 1.87 -30.73
CA SER A 217 8.57 1.03 -31.81
C SER A 217 9.70 0.50 -32.69
N GLY A 218 9.53 -0.70 -33.22
CA GLY A 218 10.37 -1.28 -34.28
C GLY A 218 9.51 -1.89 -35.39
N PRO A 219 10.13 -2.37 -36.49
CA PRO A 219 9.39 -2.98 -37.59
C PRO A 219 8.56 -4.18 -37.11
N GLY A 220 7.23 -4.04 -37.12
CA GLY A 220 6.29 -5.07 -36.67
C GLY A 220 5.93 -5.04 -35.19
N ASP A 221 6.58 -4.20 -34.37
CA ASP A 221 6.32 -4.12 -32.93
C ASP A 221 5.39 -2.92 -32.60
N PRO A 222 4.26 -3.14 -31.91
CA PRO A 222 3.39 -2.04 -31.49
C PRO A 222 4.10 -1.17 -30.44
N LEU A 223 3.95 0.16 -30.56
CA LEU A 223 4.42 1.10 -29.55
C LEU A 223 3.63 0.90 -28.25
N ALA A 224 4.36 0.75 -27.14
CA ALA A 224 3.75 0.73 -25.82
C ALA A 224 3.84 2.08 -25.11
N ASP A 225 2.82 2.40 -24.32
CA ASP A 225 2.83 3.47 -23.31
C ASP A 225 2.62 2.82 -21.94
N THR A 226 3.68 2.72 -21.14
CA THR A 226 3.60 2.25 -19.76
C THR A 226 3.65 3.45 -18.81
N ARG A 227 2.62 3.54 -17.97
CA ARG A 227 2.43 4.62 -17.00
C ARG A 227 2.39 4.09 -15.59
N LEU A 228 3.00 4.84 -14.69
CA LEU A 228 3.06 4.62 -13.26
C LEU A 228 2.22 5.70 -12.56
N TYR A 229 1.43 5.25 -11.60
CA TYR A 229 0.52 6.06 -10.79
C TYR A 229 0.96 5.88 -9.34
N LEU A 230 1.92 6.70 -8.89
CA LEU A 230 2.63 6.49 -7.63
C LEU A 230 2.39 7.62 -6.65
N TYR A 231 2.20 7.28 -5.38
CA TYR A 231 1.97 8.26 -4.34
C TYR A 231 2.41 7.76 -2.97
N THR A 232 2.63 8.70 -2.06
CA THR A 232 2.83 8.39 -0.65
C THR A 232 1.61 8.90 0.13
N PRO A 233 0.83 8.01 0.78
CA PRO A 233 -0.37 8.41 1.51
C PRO A 233 -0.08 9.55 2.48
N LEU A 234 -0.85 10.63 2.45
CA LEU A 234 -0.66 11.76 3.37
C LEU A 234 -0.78 11.32 4.84
N PRO A 235 0.06 11.85 5.75
CA PRO A 235 0.03 11.47 7.16
C PRO A 235 -1.08 12.18 7.94
N ASP A 236 -1.68 13.20 7.35
CA ASP A 236 -2.70 14.05 7.93
C ASP A 236 -3.72 14.38 6.85
N LEU A 237 -4.98 14.05 7.11
CA LEU A 237 -6.13 14.29 6.24
C LEU A 237 -7.07 15.37 6.78
N THR A 238 -6.63 16.17 7.76
CA THR A 238 -7.42 17.23 8.42
C THR A 238 -7.27 18.60 7.78
N SER A 239 -6.19 18.83 7.03
CA SER A 239 -5.87 20.11 6.38
C SER A 239 -5.13 19.87 5.06
N SER A 240 -4.85 20.93 4.28
CA SER A 240 -3.95 20.82 3.13
C SER A 240 -2.58 20.35 3.63
N ALA A 241 -2.30 19.07 3.46
CA ALA A 241 -1.10 18.46 4.01
C ALA A 241 0.15 19.17 3.46
N THR A 242 1.15 19.35 4.33
CA THR A 242 2.45 19.88 3.91
C THR A 242 3.01 19.01 2.79
N SER A 243 3.29 19.63 1.64
CA SER A 243 3.84 18.95 0.47
C SER A 243 5.08 18.15 0.86
N PHE A 244 5.06 16.86 0.55
CA PHE A 244 6.24 16.03 0.72
C PHE A 244 7.26 16.40 -0.36
N SER A 245 8.53 16.36 -0.02
CA SER A 245 9.58 16.54 -1.00
C SER A 245 10.54 15.38 -0.87
N GLY A 246 10.53 14.52 -1.86
CA GLY A 246 11.39 13.36 -1.92
C GLY A 246 11.60 12.88 -3.34
N SER A 247 12.07 11.65 -3.45
CA SER A 247 12.29 10.99 -4.73
C SER A 247 11.94 9.52 -4.64
N ILE A 248 11.51 8.96 -5.75
CA ILE A 248 11.42 7.52 -5.93
C ILE A 248 12.74 7.06 -6.55
N PHE A 249 13.42 6.15 -5.87
CA PHE A 249 14.62 5.50 -6.38
C PHE A 249 14.25 4.18 -7.06
N PHE A 250 14.67 4.01 -8.30
CA PHE A 250 14.41 2.84 -9.12
C PHE A 250 15.67 2.01 -9.33
N LEU A 251 15.49 0.69 -9.36
CA LEU A 251 16.39 -0.27 -9.97
C LEU A 251 15.62 -0.97 -11.09
N LEU A 252 16.02 -0.70 -12.33
CA LEU A 252 15.47 -1.29 -13.55
C LEU A 252 16.35 -2.46 -13.99
N PHE A 253 15.71 -3.49 -14.52
CA PHE A 253 16.36 -4.70 -14.98
C PHE A 253 15.97 -4.96 -16.44
N ASP A 254 16.97 -5.22 -17.28
CA ASP A 254 16.74 -5.73 -18.63
C ASP A 254 16.50 -7.25 -18.60
N ASP A 255 16.17 -7.82 -19.76
CA ASP A 255 16.00 -9.26 -19.94
C ASP A 255 17.33 -10.04 -20.00
N GLN A 256 18.45 -9.37 -19.72
CA GLN A 256 19.79 -9.94 -19.59
C GLN A 256 20.32 -9.81 -18.15
N GLU A 257 19.43 -9.59 -17.18
CA GLU A 257 19.71 -9.48 -15.75
C GLU A 257 20.61 -8.29 -15.34
N ARG A 258 20.83 -7.32 -16.23
CA ARG A 258 21.61 -6.12 -15.89
C ARG A 258 20.74 -5.12 -15.14
N SER A 259 21.27 -4.58 -14.05
CA SER A 259 20.59 -3.59 -13.22
C SER A 259 21.04 -2.16 -13.55
N PHE A 260 20.09 -1.24 -13.64
CA PHE A 260 20.32 0.19 -13.85
C PHE A 260 19.55 1.01 -12.82
N SER A 261 20.21 1.95 -12.16
CA SER A 261 19.56 2.82 -11.20
C SER A 261 19.06 4.11 -11.83
N GLY A 262 17.94 4.62 -11.34
CA GLY A 262 17.44 5.94 -11.70
C GLY A 262 16.59 6.55 -10.59
N SER A 263 16.20 7.81 -10.75
CA SER A 263 15.29 8.45 -9.80
C SER A 263 14.34 9.43 -10.48
N ILE A 264 13.21 9.66 -9.81
CA ILE A 264 12.21 10.66 -10.19
C ILE A 264 11.79 11.43 -8.91
N PRO A 265 11.63 12.76 -8.96
CA PRO A 265 11.07 13.51 -7.83
C PRO A 265 9.63 13.05 -7.51
N LEU A 266 9.29 13.06 -6.23
CA LEU A 266 7.96 12.71 -5.74
C LEU A 266 7.50 13.78 -4.74
N ASN A 267 6.26 14.26 -4.92
CA ASN A 267 5.53 15.06 -3.94
C ASN A 267 4.52 14.17 -3.18
N CYS A 268 3.26 14.57 -2.97
CA CYS A 268 2.24 13.62 -2.54
C CYS A 268 1.97 12.56 -3.60
N TYR A 269 2.07 12.93 -4.88
CA TYR A 269 1.76 12.10 -6.04
C TYR A 269 2.78 12.33 -7.17
N LEU A 270 2.92 11.34 -8.06
CA LEU A 270 3.74 11.44 -9.26
C LEU A 270 3.08 12.31 -10.33
N THR A 271 3.69 13.45 -10.63
CA THR A 271 3.15 14.44 -11.57
C THR A 271 2.90 13.85 -12.96
N SER A 272 1.88 14.34 -13.66
CA SER A 272 1.42 13.79 -14.95
C SER A 272 2.51 13.72 -16.02
N ASP A 273 3.46 14.67 -16.01
CA ASP A 273 4.62 14.73 -16.91
C ASP A 273 5.72 13.70 -16.57
N LYS A 274 5.61 13.00 -15.43
CA LYS A 274 6.57 12.01 -14.94
C LYS A 274 5.98 10.60 -14.82
N GLN A 275 4.71 10.42 -15.16
CA GLN A 275 4.02 9.12 -15.06
C GLN A 275 4.55 8.08 -16.07
N ARG A 276 5.11 8.49 -17.21
CA ARG A 276 5.67 7.52 -18.17
C ARG A 276 6.91 6.84 -17.61
N ILE A 277 7.06 5.53 -17.79
CA ILE A 277 8.26 4.80 -17.34
C ILE A 277 9.56 5.37 -17.94
N THR A 278 9.50 5.93 -19.15
CA THR A 278 10.63 6.60 -19.79
C THR A 278 11.08 7.89 -19.09
N SER A 279 10.30 8.40 -18.15
CA SER A 279 10.66 9.55 -17.30
C SER A 279 11.71 9.20 -16.25
N VAL A 280 11.93 7.90 -15.97
CA VAL A 280 12.97 7.47 -15.03
C VAL A 280 14.33 7.81 -15.61
N ARG A 281 15.07 8.68 -14.91
CA ARG A 281 16.40 9.15 -15.33
C ARG A 281 17.46 8.09 -15.04
N THR A 282 17.66 7.19 -16.00
CA THR A 282 18.71 6.16 -16.02
C THR A 282 19.85 6.54 -16.97
N ALA A 283 21.01 5.91 -16.79
CA ALA A 283 22.13 5.98 -17.72
C ALA A 283 22.62 4.55 -18.06
N PRO A 284 22.41 4.04 -19.30
CA PRO A 284 21.74 4.68 -20.44
C PRO A 284 20.23 4.85 -20.21
N ASN A 285 19.52 5.55 -21.11
CA ASN A 285 18.08 5.79 -20.93
C ASN A 285 17.24 4.50 -21.05
N VAL A 286 16.01 4.54 -20.54
CA VAL A 286 15.09 3.37 -20.52
C VAL A 286 14.89 2.74 -21.90
N ASN A 287 14.83 3.55 -22.96
CA ASN A 287 14.66 3.07 -24.34
C ASN A 287 15.88 2.29 -24.86
N THR A 288 17.07 2.53 -24.32
CA THR A 288 18.29 1.77 -24.63
C THR A 288 18.39 0.52 -23.77
N ILE A 289 17.94 0.60 -22.51
CA ILE A 289 17.89 -0.54 -21.58
C ILE A 289 16.89 -1.60 -22.08
N VAL A 290 15.71 -1.15 -22.52
CA VAL A 290 14.65 -2.00 -23.05
C VAL A 290 14.37 -1.60 -24.51
N PRO A 291 15.15 -2.12 -25.48
CA PRO A 291 14.96 -1.82 -26.90
C PRO A 291 13.76 -2.58 -27.48
N SER A 292 13.42 -2.30 -28.75
CA SER A 292 12.28 -2.92 -29.45
C SER A 292 12.24 -4.44 -29.31
N GLY A 293 11.05 -4.98 -29.07
CA GLY A 293 10.83 -6.42 -28.90
C GLY A 293 11.29 -7.00 -27.55
N ARG A 294 11.82 -6.19 -26.64
CA ARG A 294 12.26 -6.63 -25.29
C ARG A 294 11.31 -6.14 -24.21
N THR A 295 11.43 -6.73 -23.02
CA THR A 295 10.73 -6.31 -21.80
C THR A 295 11.73 -6.05 -20.68
N GLY A 296 11.38 -5.14 -19.79
CA GLY A 296 12.11 -4.94 -18.54
C GLY A 296 11.19 -5.08 -17.34
N TRP A 297 11.77 -5.08 -16.15
CA TRP A 297 11.03 -4.98 -14.89
C TRP A 297 11.75 -4.01 -13.97
N ALA A 298 11.07 -3.52 -12.93
CA ALA A 298 11.66 -2.56 -12.02
C ALA A 298 11.21 -2.79 -10.58
N LYS A 299 12.08 -2.44 -9.64
CA LYS A 299 11.74 -2.29 -8.23
C LYS A 299 12.12 -0.90 -7.75
N PHE A 300 11.34 -0.34 -6.85
CA PHE A 300 11.52 1.04 -6.44
C PHE A 300 10.89 1.32 -5.08
N TYR A 301 11.40 2.36 -4.42
CA TYR A 301 10.92 2.81 -3.11
C TYR A 301 11.02 4.33 -3.04
N ALA A 302 10.24 4.93 -2.14
CA ALA A 302 10.27 6.37 -1.91
C ALA A 302 11.23 6.71 -0.77
N SER A 303 12.05 7.74 -0.98
CA SER A 303 12.93 8.32 0.02
C SER A 303 12.63 9.81 0.17
N GLY A 304 12.63 10.27 1.41
CA GLY A 304 12.28 11.65 1.76
C GLY A 304 11.88 11.75 3.22
N LYS A 305 12.06 12.96 3.78
CA LYS A 305 11.76 13.21 5.19
C LYS A 305 10.30 13.57 5.39
N ARG A 306 9.68 13.02 6.43
CA ARG A 306 8.31 13.33 6.82
C ARG A 306 8.15 13.18 8.33
N ASN A 307 7.38 14.07 8.95
CA ASN A 307 6.98 13.93 10.34
C ASN A 307 5.57 13.35 10.39
N ILE A 308 5.33 12.45 11.35
CA ILE A 308 4.03 11.81 11.56
C ILE A 308 3.68 11.78 13.05
N VAL A 309 2.40 11.62 13.38
CA VAL A 309 1.93 11.48 14.76
C VAL A 309 2.29 10.08 15.27
N GLY A 310 2.99 10.01 16.39
CA GLY A 310 3.48 8.76 16.97
C GLY A 310 2.58 8.14 18.03
N ASN A 311 1.70 8.92 18.65
CA ASN A 311 0.68 8.45 19.59
C ASN A 311 -0.47 9.46 19.72
N PRO A 312 -1.61 9.08 20.32
CA PRO A 312 -2.71 10.00 20.57
C PRO A 312 -2.41 11.17 21.51
N GLN A 313 -1.28 11.13 22.24
CA GLN A 313 -0.84 12.18 23.17
C GLN A 313 0.02 13.27 22.49
N GLY A 314 0.23 13.21 21.17
CA GLY A 314 0.94 14.25 20.42
C GLY A 314 2.46 14.04 20.28
N CYS A 315 2.96 12.84 20.55
CA CYS A 315 4.34 12.48 20.16
C CYS A 315 4.50 12.57 18.63
N VAL A 316 5.68 13.02 18.16
CA VAL A 316 5.99 13.15 16.74
C VAL A 316 7.17 12.25 16.38
N VAL A 317 7.05 11.53 15.27
CA VAL A 317 8.09 10.64 14.75
C VAL A 317 8.57 11.15 13.40
N GLY A 318 9.89 11.35 13.28
CA GLY A 318 10.54 11.72 12.03
C GLY A 318 10.93 10.48 11.21
N LEU A 319 10.50 10.45 9.96
CA LEU A 319 10.82 9.40 8.99
C LEU A 319 11.87 9.89 8.00
N ASN A 320 12.74 8.99 7.53
CA ASN A 320 13.69 9.25 6.43
C ASN A 320 13.25 8.62 5.10
N ASN A 321 12.31 7.68 5.17
CA ASN A 321 11.66 7.05 4.03
C ASN A 321 10.17 6.99 4.31
N VAL A 322 9.35 6.84 3.29
CA VAL A 322 7.88 6.86 3.41
C VAL A 322 7.27 5.64 2.71
N PRO A 323 6.06 5.21 3.12
CA PRO A 323 5.33 4.21 2.36
C PRO A 323 5.05 4.72 0.95
N LEU A 324 5.01 3.80 0.00
CA LEU A 324 4.78 4.06 -1.42
C LEU A 324 3.69 3.12 -1.91
N MET A 325 2.64 3.68 -2.49
CA MET A 325 1.52 2.95 -3.06
C MET A 325 1.33 3.38 -4.50
N GLY A 326 0.56 2.59 -5.26
CA GLY A 326 0.28 2.94 -6.63
C GLY A 326 -0.15 1.81 -7.53
N ALA A 327 -0.40 2.17 -8.77
CA ALA A 327 -0.78 1.28 -9.83
C ALA A 327 0.09 1.49 -11.08
N THR A 328 -0.05 0.59 -12.03
CA THR A 328 0.54 0.71 -13.37
C THR A 328 -0.52 0.44 -14.41
N ALA A 329 -0.42 1.12 -15.55
CA ALA A 329 -1.21 0.80 -16.73
C ALA A 329 -0.29 0.76 -17.95
N THR A 330 -0.55 -0.19 -18.83
CA THR A 330 0.15 -0.29 -20.10
C THR A 330 -0.85 -0.40 -21.23
N LYS A 331 -0.61 0.38 -22.28
CA LYS A 331 -1.27 0.25 -23.57
C LYS A 331 -0.24 -0.22 -24.60
N THR A 332 -0.54 -1.26 -25.35
CA THR A 332 0.30 -1.75 -26.46
C THR A 332 -0.57 -2.32 -27.56
N GLY A 333 -0.53 -1.70 -28.75
CA GLY A 333 -1.44 -2.03 -29.85
C GLY A 333 -2.91 -1.92 -29.44
N PHE A 334 -3.65 -3.02 -29.53
CA PHE A 334 -5.07 -3.12 -29.11
C PHE A 334 -5.25 -3.44 -27.62
N TYR A 335 -4.18 -3.83 -26.92
CA TYR A 335 -4.25 -4.17 -25.51
C TYR A 335 -4.15 -2.91 -24.66
N THR A 336 -5.06 -2.78 -23.69
CA THR A 336 -4.97 -1.82 -22.60
C THR A 336 -5.37 -2.51 -21.32
N GLY A 337 -4.62 -2.26 -20.26
CA GLY A 337 -4.90 -2.82 -18.95
C GLY A 337 -4.01 -2.18 -17.90
N GLY A 338 -4.32 -2.49 -16.65
CA GLY A 338 -3.63 -1.96 -15.49
C GLY A 338 -3.94 -2.82 -14.28
N HIS A 339 -3.10 -2.70 -13.27
CA HIS A 339 -3.21 -3.41 -12.01
C HIS A 339 -2.49 -2.64 -10.92
N ASN A 340 -2.80 -2.94 -9.66
CA ASN A 340 -2.04 -2.42 -8.55
C ASN A 340 -0.61 -2.93 -8.62
N LEU A 341 0.34 -2.08 -8.26
CA LEU A 341 1.73 -2.51 -8.19
C LEU A 341 1.89 -3.49 -7.03
N ARG A 342 2.68 -4.54 -7.26
CA ARG A 342 3.00 -5.51 -6.21
C ARG A 342 3.98 -4.88 -5.25
N TYR A 343 3.82 -5.12 -3.96
CA TYR A 343 4.81 -4.70 -2.97
C TYR A 343 5.73 -5.85 -2.59
N LEU A 344 7.00 -5.54 -2.42
CA LEU A 344 8.04 -6.49 -2.03
C LEU A 344 8.27 -6.49 -0.53
N THR A 345 8.11 -5.32 0.11
CA THR A 345 8.36 -5.14 1.54
C THR A 345 7.33 -4.22 2.17
N ASN A 346 7.03 -4.46 3.44
CA ASN A 346 6.18 -3.61 4.27
C ASN A 346 6.97 -2.45 4.90
N PHE A 347 6.31 -1.34 5.19
CA PHE A 347 6.85 -0.23 5.97
C PHE A 347 6.70 -0.52 7.46
N ASN A 348 7.62 -1.30 8.03
CA ASN A 348 7.44 -1.93 9.36
C ASN A 348 8.20 -1.26 10.53
N ALA A 349 9.14 -0.35 10.27
CA ALA A 349 9.89 0.33 11.32
C ALA A 349 10.04 1.83 10.99
N PRO A 350 9.52 2.75 11.82
CA PRO A 350 8.74 2.53 13.04
C PRO A 350 7.26 2.17 12.80
N GLY A 351 6.84 2.02 11.54
CA GLY A 351 5.42 1.99 11.13
C GLY A 351 4.99 3.35 10.60
N TYR A 352 3.73 3.46 10.16
CA TYR A 352 3.19 4.69 9.60
C TYR A 352 1.90 5.10 10.30
N SER A 353 1.54 6.39 10.27
CA SER A 353 0.29 6.87 10.84
C SER A 353 -0.42 7.82 9.89
N ILE A 354 -1.76 7.74 9.87
CA ILE A 354 -2.61 8.68 9.16
C ILE A 354 -3.63 9.24 10.15
N THR A 355 -3.65 10.57 10.29
CA THR A 355 -4.59 11.30 11.14
C THR A 355 -5.76 11.79 10.30
N ILE A 356 -6.99 11.64 10.82
CA ILE A 356 -8.21 12.13 10.19
C ILE A 356 -9.01 12.99 11.17
N PRO A 357 -9.88 13.90 10.68
CA PRO A 357 -10.78 14.64 11.55
C PRO A 357 -11.83 13.70 12.15
N ALA A 358 -12.05 13.79 13.46
CA ALA A 358 -13.05 13.01 14.17
C ALA A 358 -14.37 13.79 14.22
N ILE A 359 -15.11 13.75 13.11
CA ILE A 359 -16.38 14.44 12.94
C ILE A 359 -17.49 13.41 12.78
N ALA A 360 -18.57 13.56 13.56
CA ALA A 360 -19.71 12.67 13.49
C ALA A 360 -20.31 12.65 12.07
N PRO A 361 -20.49 11.46 11.45
CA PRO A 361 -21.10 11.36 10.12
C PRO A 361 -22.57 11.80 10.16
N TYR A 362 -23.06 12.40 9.08
CA TYR A 362 -24.45 12.86 9.00
C TYR A 362 -25.49 11.74 8.84
N CYS A 363 -25.05 10.49 8.65
CA CYS A 363 -25.90 9.34 8.41
C CYS A 363 -25.82 8.34 9.59
N GLY A 364 -26.98 8.00 10.16
CA GLY A 364 -27.10 7.47 11.53
C GLY A 364 -27.55 6.02 11.66
N PRO A 365 -26.71 5.03 11.31
CA PRO A 365 -26.36 4.08 12.36
C PRO A 365 -24.92 3.56 12.21
N SER A 366 -23.92 4.33 12.63
CA SER A 366 -22.63 3.73 12.96
C SER A 366 -22.67 3.21 14.39
N VAL A 367 -22.12 2.01 14.58
CA VAL A 367 -22.00 1.38 15.91
C VAL A 367 -20.89 2.08 16.68
N ASP A 368 -21.14 2.35 17.95
CA ASP A 368 -20.09 2.79 18.86
C ASP A 368 -19.17 1.64 19.21
N TYR A 369 -17.87 1.88 19.02
CA TYR A 369 -16.84 0.94 19.43
C TYR A 369 -16.13 1.43 20.69
N PRO A 370 -15.69 0.50 21.56
CA PRO A 370 -14.70 0.83 22.58
C PRO A 370 -13.43 1.37 21.91
N THR A 371 -12.69 2.24 22.61
CA THR A 371 -11.46 2.81 22.05
C THR A 371 -10.24 1.97 22.40
N ARG A 372 -9.34 1.84 21.43
CA ARG A 372 -8.02 1.27 21.63
C ARG A 372 -7.02 1.99 20.74
N GLY A 373 -6.05 2.63 21.38
CA GLY A 373 -4.96 3.32 20.70
C GLY A 373 -3.76 2.42 20.47
N SER A 374 -2.85 2.90 19.65
CA SER A 374 -1.52 2.33 19.46
C SER A 374 -0.47 3.43 19.56
N SER A 375 0.80 3.05 19.51
CA SER A 375 1.91 3.99 19.47
C SER A 375 3.05 3.42 18.65
N ILE A 376 3.69 4.29 17.90
CA ILE A 376 4.95 4.05 17.17
C ILE A 376 6.10 4.90 17.72
N CYS A 377 5.88 5.58 18.85
CA CYS A 377 6.94 6.29 19.56
C CYS A 377 7.89 5.25 20.15
N GLN A 378 9.20 5.45 19.97
CA GLN A 378 10.18 4.70 20.73
C GLN A 378 9.92 4.99 22.22
N LEU A 379 9.63 3.96 23.01
CA LEU A 379 9.79 4.07 24.46
C LEU A 379 11.25 4.41 24.67
N GLY A 380 11.55 5.58 25.23
CA GLY A 380 12.92 5.95 25.56
C GLY A 380 13.57 4.83 26.36
N ASN A 381 14.67 4.28 25.85
CA ASN A 381 15.53 3.40 26.64
C ASN A 381 16.15 4.16 27.81
#